data_AF-A0A9E5D362-F1
#
_entry.id   AF-A0A9E5D362-F1
#
_cell.length_a   1.000
_cell.length_b   1.000
_cell.length_c   1.000
_cell.angle_alpha   90.00
_cell.angle_beta   90.00
_cell.angle_gamma   90.00
#
_symmetry.space_group_name_H-M   'P 1'
#
loop_
_entity.id
_entity.type
_entity.pdbx_description
1 polymer ?
#
loop_
_entity_poly.entity_id
_entity_poly.type
_entity_poly.pdbx_seq_one_letter_code
_entity_poly.pdbx_strand_id
1 'polypeptide(L)'
;MPQERVAAIVGINEYPLRIAGPGTGALQIKAACAAKALEDAGFTWQDVDAVYDTGSDQGVGGLGISEYFGFKPTVIDNTSVGGSSFEFHANHAMRMIAAGKCNLALITYGSMSHTDARAIGTAGGTGAGQSNVFNNMEDPWGLTLIGNYAMVKMRHQHQYGTTDEQFAAISVATRRHAMRNPEAVKAMTDLEFVGVREITVEDVLDSRTIAHPLHLLECCMVSDGGGAVLVASADMARNARKKPVWIIG
;
A
#
# COMPACT_ATOMS: atom_id res chain seq x y z
N MET A 1 23.53 -13.30 -17.55
CA MET A 1 23.04 -12.40 -18.63
C MET A 1 23.03 -10.99 -18.05
N PRO A 2 23.50 -9.95 -18.76
CA PRO A 2 23.30 -8.58 -18.28
C PRO A 2 21.80 -8.34 -18.12
N GLN A 3 21.42 -7.72 -17.00
CA GLN A 3 20.04 -7.45 -16.67
C GLN A 3 19.45 -6.48 -17.69
N GLU A 4 18.51 -6.97 -18.49
CA GLU A 4 17.88 -6.17 -19.53
C GLU A 4 17.03 -5.08 -18.87
N ARG A 5 17.32 -3.84 -19.22
CA ARG A 5 16.64 -2.65 -18.70
C ARG A 5 15.38 -2.40 -19.52
N VAL A 6 14.32 -3.14 -19.21
CA VAL A 6 13.07 -3.13 -20.00
C VAL A 6 12.09 -2.05 -19.53
N ALA A 7 11.93 -1.91 -18.21
CA ALA A 7 11.02 -0.95 -17.61
C ALA A 7 11.65 -0.25 -16.40
N ALA A 8 11.26 1.00 -16.16
CA ALA A 8 11.73 1.78 -15.04
C ALA A 8 10.61 2.59 -14.38
N ILE A 9 10.71 2.77 -13.07
CA ILE A 9 9.94 3.76 -12.35
C ILE A 9 10.49 5.14 -12.70
N VAL A 10 9.62 6.03 -13.18
CA VAL A 10 9.99 7.37 -13.67
C VAL A 10 9.35 8.51 -12.89
N GLY A 11 8.27 8.22 -12.15
CA GLY A 11 7.63 9.19 -11.28
C GLY A 11 6.85 8.51 -10.17
N ILE A 12 6.84 9.15 -9.02
CA ILE A 12 6.09 8.69 -7.85
C ILE A 12 5.40 9.86 -7.17
N ASN A 13 4.30 9.56 -6.49
CA ASN A 13 3.78 10.46 -5.47
C ASN A 13 3.11 9.65 -4.37
N GLU A 14 3.28 10.11 -3.14
CA GLU A 14 2.53 9.66 -1.97
C GLU A 14 1.65 10.81 -1.49
N TYR A 15 0.43 10.49 -1.06
CA TYR A 15 -0.47 11.49 -0.49
C TYR A 15 0.14 12.02 0.81
N PRO A 16 0.19 13.34 1.06
CA PRO A 16 0.96 13.90 2.18
C PRO A 16 0.28 13.80 3.54
N LEU A 17 -1.01 13.50 3.60
CA LEU A 17 -1.79 13.45 4.84
C LEU A 17 -2.17 12.01 5.19
N ARG A 18 -2.41 11.75 6.48
CA ARG A 18 -2.94 10.47 6.99
C ARG A 18 -4.35 10.57 7.60
N ILE A 19 -4.89 11.78 7.59
CA ILE A 19 -6.30 12.11 7.76
C ILE A 19 -6.65 13.01 6.58
N ALA A 20 -7.57 12.57 5.74
CA ALA A 20 -7.95 13.33 4.55
C ALA A 20 -8.78 14.57 4.94
N GLY A 21 -8.59 15.66 4.20
CA GLY A 21 -9.33 16.90 4.46
C GLY A 21 -10.83 16.76 4.13
N PRO A 22 -11.70 17.61 4.70
CA PRO A 22 -13.14 17.58 4.42
C PRO A 22 -13.46 17.60 2.92
N GLY A 23 -14.39 16.74 2.48
CA GLY A 23 -14.79 16.64 1.07
C GLY A 23 -13.79 15.90 0.17
N THR A 24 -12.73 15.32 0.72
CA THR A 24 -11.79 14.46 -0.01
C THR A 24 -12.21 12.99 0.14
N GLY A 25 -12.36 12.30 -0.98
CA GLY A 25 -12.56 10.85 -1.07
C GLY A 25 -11.40 10.18 -1.78
N ALA A 26 -11.39 8.83 -1.79
CA ALA A 26 -10.23 8.10 -2.30
C ALA A 26 -9.96 8.33 -3.80
N LEU A 27 -11.01 8.56 -4.62
CA LEU A 27 -10.81 8.91 -6.03
C LEU A 27 -10.08 10.24 -6.21
N GLN A 28 -10.36 11.24 -5.36
CA GLN A 28 -9.64 12.53 -5.39
C GLN A 28 -8.19 12.36 -4.91
N ILE A 29 -7.95 11.49 -3.92
CA ILE A 29 -6.58 11.13 -3.51
C ILE A 29 -5.82 10.49 -4.67
N LYS A 30 -6.42 9.49 -5.34
CA LYS A 30 -5.83 8.83 -6.51
C LYS A 30 -5.50 9.84 -7.62
N ALA A 31 -6.45 10.72 -7.97
CA ALA A 31 -6.24 11.77 -8.97
C ALA A 31 -5.10 12.71 -8.60
N ALA A 32 -5.07 13.19 -7.35
CA ALA A 32 -4.03 14.09 -6.86
C ALA A 32 -2.65 13.44 -6.90
N CYS A 33 -2.56 12.16 -6.51
CA CYS A 33 -1.30 11.42 -6.54
C CYS A 33 -0.84 11.17 -7.98
N ALA A 34 -1.74 10.72 -8.86
CA ALA A 34 -1.42 10.45 -10.26
C ALA A 34 -0.97 11.72 -11.00
N ALA A 35 -1.66 12.85 -10.81
CA ALA A 35 -1.26 14.13 -11.39
C ALA A 35 0.14 14.57 -10.93
N LYS A 36 0.44 14.42 -9.63
CA LYS A 36 1.77 14.73 -9.09
C LYS A 36 2.85 13.75 -9.54
N ALA A 37 2.54 12.47 -9.70
CA ALA A 37 3.47 11.48 -10.24
C ALA A 37 3.80 11.77 -11.71
N LEU A 38 2.83 12.23 -12.51
CA LEU A 38 3.04 12.72 -13.87
C LEU A 38 3.94 13.95 -13.90
N GLU A 39 3.70 14.92 -13.02
CA GLU A 39 4.57 16.09 -12.86
C GLU A 39 5.99 15.70 -12.43
N ASP A 40 6.12 14.72 -11.53
CA ASP A 40 7.39 14.16 -11.07
C ASP A 40 8.19 13.54 -12.21
N ALA A 41 7.51 12.79 -13.09
CA ALA A 41 8.10 12.15 -14.26
C ALA A 41 8.30 13.10 -15.46
N GLY A 42 7.61 14.25 -15.50
CA GLY A 42 7.60 15.14 -16.65
C GLY A 42 6.72 14.66 -17.82
N PHE A 43 5.70 13.85 -17.54
CA PHE A 43 4.72 13.38 -18.52
C PHE A 43 3.34 14.01 -18.28
N THR A 44 2.43 13.75 -19.21
CA THR A 44 1.04 14.20 -19.18
C THR A 44 0.08 13.02 -19.24
N TRP A 45 -1.20 13.27 -18.98
CA TRP A 45 -2.25 12.26 -19.10
C TRP A 45 -2.36 11.64 -20.50
N GLN A 46 -1.90 12.33 -21.55
CA GLN A 46 -1.91 11.80 -22.92
C GLN A 46 -0.87 10.71 -23.15
N ASP A 47 0.16 10.66 -22.30
CA ASP A 47 1.23 9.68 -22.39
C ASP A 47 0.86 8.34 -21.74
N VAL A 48 -0.13 8.33 -20.84
CA VAL A 48 -0.53 7.15 -20.06
C VAL A 48 -1.40 6.21 -20.91
N ASP A 49 -0.91 4.99 -21.12
CA ASP A 49 -1.58 3.97 -21.93
C ASP A 49 -1.88 2.67 -21.16
N ALA A 50 -1.60 2.61 -19.85
CA ALA A 50 -1.98 1.49 -19.00
C ALA A 50 -2.35 1.90 -17.58
N VAL A 51 -3.26 1.17 -16.94
CA VAL A 51 -3.72 1.41 -15.57
C VAL A 51 -3.78 0.14 -14.73
N TYR A 52 -3.33 0.25 -13.49
CA TYR A 52 -3.30 -0.81 -12.49
C TYR A 52 -3.90 -0.28 -11.18
N ASP A 53 -4.98 -0.89 -10.72
CA ASP A 53 -5.70 -0.49 -9.50
C ASP A 53 -6.42 -1.70 -8.90
N THR A 54 -6.44 -1.87 -7.58
CA THR A 54 -7.09 -3.02 -6.93
C THR A 54 -8.62 -2.93 -6.90
N GLY A 55 -9.20 -1.74 -7.13
CA GLY A 55 -10.62 -1.45 -6.97
C GLY A 55 -11.14 -1.52 -5.53
N SER A 56 -10.29 -1.85 -4.55
CA SER A 56 -10.69 -2.33 -3.22
C SER A 56 -11.43 -1.31 -2.34
N ASP A 57 -11.23 -0.01 -2.56
CA ASP A 57 -11.85 1.03 -1.71
C ASP A 57 -13.05 1.72 -2.32
N GLN A 58 -13.26 1.59 -3.62
CA GLN A 58 -14.28 2.36 -4.36
C GLN A 58 -15.20 1.47 -5.19
N GLY A 59 -14.92 0.17 -5.33
CA GLY A 59 -15.65 -0.72 -6.24
C GLY A 59 -15.45 -0.35 -7.72
N VAL A 60 -14.56 0.61 -7.98
CA VAL A 60 -14.25 1.14 -9.30
C VAL A 60 -12.77 0.82 -9.55
N GLY A 61 -12.52 -0.31 -10.22
CA GLY A 61 -11.19 -0.68 -10.70
C GLY A 61 -10.74 0.19 -11.88
N GLY A 62 -9.70 -0.23 -12.57
CA GLY A 62 -9.06 0.49 -13.67
C GLY A 62 -10.02 1.02 -14.75
N LEU A 63 -11.13 0.33 -15.06
CA LEU A 63 -12.12 0.83 -16.02
C LEU A 63 -12.71 2.19 -15.61
N GLY A 64 -13.23 2.31 -14.39
CA GLY A 64 -13.82 3.59 -13.97
C GLY A 64 -12.76 4.58 -13.49
N ILE A 65 -11.54 4.13 -13.14
CA ILE A 65 -10.40 5.04 -13.00
C ILE A 65 -10.09 5.71 -14.35
N SER A 66 -10.13 4.96 -15.45
CA SER A 66 -9.94 5.52 -16.80
C SER A 66 -11.01 6.52 -17.18
N GLU A 67 -12.27 6.24 -16.86
CA GLU A 67 -13.38 7.19 -17.06
C GLU A 67 -13.17 8.46 -16.21
N TYR A 68 -12.85 8.30 -14.92
CA TYR A 68 -12.70 9.41 -14.00
C TYR A 68 -11.50 10.32 -14.33
N PHE A 69 -10.38 9.75 -14.75
CA PHE A 69 -9.19 10.51 -15.16
C PHE A 69 -9.24 10.98 -16.62
N GLY A 70 -10.13 10.41 -17.44
CA GLY A 70 -10.34 10.82 -18.83
C GLY A 70 -9.27 10.33 -19.83
N PHE A 71 -8.72 9.13 -19.64
CA PHE A 71 -7.76 8.50 -20.57
C PHE A 71 -8.25 7.12 -21.05
N LYS A 72 -7.64 6.61 -22.12
CA LYS A 72 -8.06 5.37 -22.79
C LYS A 72 -6.91 4.36 -22.83
N PRO A 73 -6.71 3.56 -21.76
CA PRO A 73 -5.60 2.62 -21.71
C PRO A 73 -5.80 1.44 -22.67
N THR A 74 -4.69 0.88 -23.16
CA THR A 74 -4.64 -0.40 -23.86
C THR A 74 -4.55 -1.57 -22.89
N VAL A 75 -4.13 -1.32 -21.65
CA VAL A 75 -4.00 -2.32 -20.58
C VAL A 75 -4.72 -1.85 -19.32
N ILE A 76 -5.60 -2.70 -18.81
CA ILE A 76 -6.29 -2.52 -17.54
C ILE A 76 -6.01 -3.77 -16.69
N ASP A 77 -5.49 -3.57 -15.49
CA ASP A 77 -5.26 -4.64 -14.53
C ASP A 77 -5.92 -4.32 -13.19
N ASN A 78 -6.73 -5.27 -12.71
CA ASN A 78 -7.46 -5.16 -11.45
C ASN A 78 -7.03 -6.22 -10.42
N THR A 79 -5.84 -6.79 -10.58
CA THR A 79 -5.33 -7.84 -9.69
C THR A 79 -5.36 -7.37 -8.25
N SER A 80 -6.01 -8.13 -7.37
CA SER A 80 -6.12 -7.86 -5.95
C SER A 80 -5.70 -9.10 -5.16
N VAL A 81 -4.57 -8.98 -4.47
CA VAL A 81 -3.93 -10.00 -3.62
C VAL A 81 -3.60 -9.43 -2.24
N GLY A 82 -4.48 -8.53 -1.76
CA GLY A 82 -4.29 -7.80 -0.51
C GLY A 82 -3.24 -6.70 -0.62
N GLY A 83 -2.51 -6.43 0.46
CA GLY A 83 -1.50 -5.36 0.50
C GLY A 83 -0.37 -5.51 -0.53
N SER A 84 -0.12 -6.74 -1.00
CA SER A 84 0.94 -7.03 -1.97
C SER A 84 0.59 -6.70 -3.43
N SER A 85 -0.65 -6.25 -3.69
CA SER A 85 -1.14 -6.06 -5.06
C SER A 85 -0.27 -5.12 -5.89
N PHE A 86 0.32 -4.10 -5.27
CA PHE A 86 1.12 -3.11 -5.99
C PHE A 86 2.48 -3.64 -6.45
N GLU A 87 3.05 -4.65 -5.77
CA GLU A 87 4.24 -5.34 -6.28
C GLU A 87 3.89 -6.22 -7.50
N PHE A 88 2.73 -6.88 -7.46
CA PHE A 88 2.21 -7.62 -8.62
C PHE A 88 1.95 -6.67 -9.80
N HIS A 89 1.36 -5.51 -9.55
CA HIS A 89 1.14 -4.49 -10.59
C HIS A 89 2.44 -3.99 -11.20
N ALA A 90 3.50 -3.77 -10.40
CA ALA A 90 4.82 -3.41 -10.92
C ALA A 90 5.41 -4.51 -11.82
N ASN A 91 5.28 -5.78 -11.41
CA ASN A 91 5.71 -6.93 -12.21
C ASN A 91 4.91 -7.06 -13.51
N HIS A 92 3.58 -6.92 -13.44
CA HIS A 92 2.70 -7.00 -14.59
C HIS A 92 2.96 -5.84 -15.57
N ALA A 93 3.12 -4.62 -15.07
CA ALA A 93 3.50 -3.45 -15.88
C ALA A 93 4.81 -3.68 -16.62
N MET A 94 5.84 -4.17 -15.94
CA MET A 94 7.12 -4.54 -16.57
C MET A 94 6.91 -5.57 -17.70
N ARG A 95 6.09 -6.60 -17.48
CA ARG A 95 5.81 -7.65 -18.48
C ARG A 95 5.02 -7.12 -19.68
N MET A 96 4.05 -6.23 -19.46
CA MET A 96 3.25 -5.64 -20.53
C MET A 96 4.07 -4.66 -21.36
N ILE A 97 4.97 -3.91 -20.73
CA ILE A 97 5.97 -3.07 -21.41
C ILE A 97 6.93 -3.95 -22.23
N ALA A 98 7.46 -5.03 -21.65
CA ALA A 98 8.33 -5.97 -22.35
C ALA A 98 7.67 -6.58 -23.59
N ALA A 99 6.36 -6.83 -23.51
CA ALA A 99 5.55 -7.37 -24.60
C ALA A 99 5.07 -6.29 -25.61
N GLY A 100 5.49 -5.04 -25.44
CA GLY A 100 5.10 -3.92 -26.31
C GLY A 100 3.60 -3.59 -26.27
N LYS A 101 2.92 -3.86 -25.15
CA LYS A 101 1.48 -3.62 -24.98
C LYS A 101 1.15 -2.24 -24.41
N CYS A 102 2.10 -1.62 -23.72
CA CYS A 102 2.02 -0.27 -23.19
C CYS A 102 3.41 0.34 -23.04
N ASN A 103 3.48 1.67 -22.90
CA ASN A 103 4.72 2.43 -22.75
C ASN A 103 4.79 3.21 -21.44
N LEU A 104 3.66 3.59 -20.86
CA LEU A 104 3.59 4.30 -19.59
C LEU A 104 2.38 3.79 -18.78
N ALA A 105 2.70 2.98 -17.78
CA ALA A 105 1.73 2.39 -16.86
C ALA A 105 1.59 3.23 -15.60
N LEU A 106 0.34 3.53 -15.24
CA LEU A 106 -0.05 4.14 -13.97
C LEU A 106 -0.53 3.08 -12.99
N ILE A 107 0.19 2.91 -11.89
CA ILE A 107 -0.25 2.15 -10.72
C ILE A 107 -0.78 3.15 -9.70
N THR A 108 -2.01 2.95 -9.22
CA THR A 108 -2.69 3.93 -8.36
C THR A 108 -3.36 3.28 -7.17
N TYR A 109 -3.27 3.96 -6.02
CA TYR A 109 -3.88 3.58 -4.76
C TYR A 109 -4.45 4.81 -4.05
N GLY A 110 -5.57 4.62 -3.36
CA GLY A 110 -6.14 5.62 -2.48
C GLY A 110 -7.16 4.98 -1.56
N SER A 111 -7.17 5.43 -0.31
CA SER A 111 -7.97 4.90 0.79
C SER A 111 -8.43 5.99 1.75
N MET A 112 -9.61 5.77 2.33
CA MET A 112 -10.24 6.60 3.35
C MET A 112 -10.45 5.80 4.65
N SER A 113 -9.59 4.81 4.90
CA SER A 113 -9.80 3.81 5.94
C SER A 113 -9.93 4.39 7.35
N HIS A 114 -9.26 5.49 7.64
CA HIS A 114 -9.35 6.15 8.95
C HIS A 114 -10.64 6.99 9.06
N THR A 115 -10.89 7.87 8.08
CA THR A 115 -12.08 8.73 8.06
C THR A 115 -13.38 7.92 8.00
N ASP A 116 -13.40 6.82 7.25
CA ASP A 116 -14.53 5.89 7.17
C ASP A 116 -14.69 5.04 8.45
N ALA A 117 -13.82 5.21 9.45
CA ALA A 117 -13.74 4.43 10.67
C ALA A 117 -13.77 2.91 10.42
N ARG A 118 -13.06 2.46 9.37
CA ARG A 118 -13.02 1.04 9.01
C ARG A 118 -12.23 0.29 10.07
N ALA A 119 -12.85 -0.71 10.67
CA ALA A 119 -12.22 -1.59 11.64
C ALA A 119 -11.27 -2.62 10.97
N ILE A 120 -10.31 -2.11 10.19
CA ILE A 120 -9.28 -2.92 9.54
C ILE A 120 -8.46 -3.63 10.62
N GLY A 121 -8.25 -4.93 10.46
CA GLY A 121 -7.46 -5.70 11.41
C GLY A 121 -8.25 -6.29 12.57
N THR A 122 -9.20 -5.53 13.12
CA THR A 122 -9.89 -5.84 14.39
C THR A 122 -11.36 -6.22 14.24
N ALA A 123 -12.03 -5.86 13.15
CA ALA A 123 -13.31 -6.46 12.85
C ALA A 123 -13.09 -7.96 12.67
N GLY A 124 -13.70 -8.77 13.54
CA GLY A 124 -13.98 -10.15 13.17
C GLY A 124 -14.87 -10.08 11.94
N GLY A 125 -14.56 -10.85 10.89
CA GLY A 125 -15.38 -10.90 9.68
C GLY A 125 -16.84 -10.92 10.10
N THR A 126 -17.57 -9.83 9.90
CA THR A 126 -18.87 -9.62 10.55
C THR A 126 -19.95 -10.44 9.84
N GLY A 127 -19.67 -11.70 9.46
CA GLY A 127 -20.57 -12.55 8.69
C GLY A 127 -21.23 -11.85 7.49
N ALA A 128 -20.61 -10.78 6.98
CA ALA A 128 -21.25 -9.82 6.09
C ALA A 128 -20.92 -10.25 4.67
N GLY A 129 -21.77 -11.08 4.10
CA GLY A 129 -21.62 -11.63 2.77
C GLY A 129 -21.89 -13.13 2.73
N GLN A 130 -21.90 -13.69 1.53
CA GLN A 130 -22.03 -15.14 1.37
C GLN A 130 -20.74 -15.83 1.80
N SER A 131 -20.89 -16.93 2.56
CA SER A 131 -19.77 -17.81 2.84
C SER A 131 -19.13 -18.29 1.53
N ASN A 132 -17.82 -18.16 1.44
CA ASN A 132 -16.99 -18.57 0.31
C ASN A 132 -15.72 -19.25 0.85
N VAL A 133 -14.85 -19.70 -0.07
CA VAL A 133 -13.64 -20.46 0.28
C VAL A 133 -12.67 -19.72 1.19
N PHE A 134 -12.74 -18.40 1.28
CA PHE A 134 -11.84 -17.59 2.12
C PHE A 134 -12.36 -17.43 3.55
N ASN A 135 -13.67 -17.54 3.78
CA ASN A 135 -14.25 -17.09 5.03
C ASN A 135 -15.12 -18.13 5.74
N ASN A 136 -15.49 -19.23 5.07
CA ASN A 136 -16.40 -20.23 5.61
C ASN A 136 -15.87 -21.01 6.83
N MET A 137 -14.54 -21.08 7.01
CA MET A 137 -13.92 -21.81 8.12
C MET A 137 -13.36 -20.92 9.23
N GLU A 138 -13.23 -19.61 9.00
CA GLU A 138 -12.55 -18.68 9.90
C GLU A 138 -13.51 -17.65 10.50
N ASP A 139 -14.38 -17.05 9.67
CA ASP A 139 -15.34 -16.04 10.12
C ASP A 139 -16.31 -16.56 11.20
N PRO A 140 -16.88 -17.79 11.11
CA PRO A 140 -17.79 -18.29 12.15
C PRO A 140 -17.16 -18.38 13.55
N TRP A 141 -15.82 -18.43 13.61
CA TRP A 141 -15.07 -18.50 14.87
C TRP A 141 -14.51 -17.13 15.29
N GLY A 142 -14.87 -16.06 14.58
CA GLY A 142 -14.48 -14.70 14.91
C GLY A 142 -13.01 -14.38 14.65
N LEU A 143 -12.36 -15.09 13.73
CA LEU A 143 -10.97 -14.80 13.39
C LEU A 143 -10.86 -13.39 12.79
N THR A 144 -9.98 -12.58 13.36
CA THR A 144 -9.63 -11.26 12.84
C THR A 144 -8.31 -11.34 12.09
N LEU A 145 -8.00 -10.35 11.23
CA LEU A 145 -6.71 -10.28 10.55
C LEU A 145 -5.54 -10.20 11.56
N ILE A 146 -5.68 -9.42 12.64
CA ILE A 146 -4.65 -9.36 13.69
C ILE A 146 -4.54 -10.71 14.43
N GLY A 147 -5.67 -11.39 14.68
CA GLY A 147 -5.69 -12.73 15.24
C GLY A 147 -4.97 -13.75 14.35
N ASN A 148 -5.12 -13.64 13.03
CA ASN A 148 -4.40 -14.49 12.06
C ASN A 148 -2.88 -14.27 12.17
N TYR A 149 -2.41 -13.02 12.16
CA TYR A 149 -0.99 -12.71 12.38
C TYR A 149 -0.48 -13.19 13.75
N ALA A 150 -1.32 -13.13 14.79
CA ALA A 150 -0.96 -13.65 16.12
C ALA A 150 -0.74 -15.17 16.09
N MET A 151 -1.57 -15.93 15.39
CA MET A 151 -1.35 -17.38 15.19
C MET A 151 -0.07 -17.67 14.39
N VAL A 152 0.23 -16.86 13.37
CA VAL A 152 1.50 -16.96 12.63
C VAL A 152 2.70 -16.69 13.54
N LYS A 153 2.64 -15.64 14.38
CA LYS A 153 3.68 -15.34 15.39
C LYS A 153 3.87 -16.53 16.34
N MET A 154 2.81 -17.06 16.94
CA MET A 154 2.89 -18.24 17.82
C MET A 154 3.51 -19.46 17.12
N ARG A 155 3.10 -19.73 15.88
CA ARG A 155 3.67 -20.85 15.11
C ARG A 155 5.16 -20.66 14.85
N HIS A 156 5.58 -19.43 14.52
CA HIS A 156 6.98 -19.10 14.31
C HIS A 156 7.81 -19.25 15.60
N GLN A 157 7.30 -18.77 16.74
CA GLN A 157 7.93 -18.95 18.05
C GLN A 157 8.09 -20.43 18.39
N HIS A 158 7.05 -21.23 18.20
CA HIS A 158 7.10 -22.68 18.45
C HIS A 158 8.12 -23.38 17.54
N GLN A 159 8.19 -23.02 16.26
CA GLN A 159 9.03 -23.71 15.29
C GLN A 159 10.51 -23.30 15.34
N TYR A 160 10.78 -22.03 15.63
CA TYR A 160 12.13 -21.45 15.52
C TYR A 160 12.68 -20.88 16.82
N GLY A 161 11.89 -20.84 17.90
CA GLY A 161 12.31 -20.29 19.19
C GLY A 161 12.50 -18.78 19.20
N THR A 162 11.94 -18.05 18.23
CA THR A 162 12.01 -16.58 18.18
C THR A 162 11.36 -15.99 19.43
N THR A 163 11.98 -14.99 20.04
CA THR A 163 11.48 -14.37 21.28
C THR A 163 10.62 -13.14 21.00
N ASP A 164 9.80 -12.72 21.96
CA ASP A 164 9.00 -11.49 21.80
C ASP A 164 9.87 -10.24 21.68
N GLU A 165 11.04 -10.21 22.33
CA GLU A 165 12.02 -9.12 22.18
C GLU A 165 12.54 -9.03 20.74
N GLN A 166 12.72 -10.16 20.05
CA GLN A 166 13.15 -10.19 18.66
C GLN A 166 12.07 -9.67 17.71
N PHE A 167 10.79 -9.96 17.98
CA PHE A 167 9.69 -9.35 17.24
C PHE A 167 9.56 -7.85 17.53
N ALA A 168 9.63 -7.46 18.81
CA ALA A 168 9.59 -6.06 19.24
C ALA A 168 10.71 -5.20 18.61
N ALA A 169 11.89 -5.79 18.37
CA ALA A 169 12.99 -5.11 17.69
C ALA A 169 12.62 -4.60 16.28
N ILE A 170 11.66 -5.24 15.58
CA ILE A 170 11.13 -4.79 14.28
C ILE A 170 10.40 -3.45 14.44
N SER A 171 9.53 -3.35 15.45
CA SER A 171 8.81 -2.11 15.76
C SER A 171 9.76 -0.98 16.16
N VAL A 172 10.76 -1.28 16.99
CA VAL A 172 11.82 -0.32 17.38
C VAL A 172 12.56 0.21 16.15
N ALA A 173 13.03 -0.68 15.28
CA ALA A 173 13.75 -0.29 14.07
C ALA A 173 12.87 0.54 13.12
N THR A 174 11.62 0.12 12.91
CA THR A 174 10.66 0.84 12.05
C THR A 174 10.34 2.22 12.61
N ARG A 175 10.10 2.33 13.93
CA ARG A 175 9.87 3.61 14.60
C ARG A 175 11.08 4.54 14.48
N ARG A 176 12.30 4.02 14.65
CA ARG A 176 13.54 4.80 14.49
C ARG A 176 13.65 5.42 13.09
N HIS A 177 13.27 4.67 12.05
CA HIS A 177 13.21 5.21 10.69
C HIS A 177 12.09 6.25 10.54
N ALA A 178 10.90 5.98 11.08
CA ALA A 178 9.77 6.91 11.06
C ALA A 178 10.09 8.25 11.73
N MET A 179 10.82 8.25 12.85
CA MET A 179 11.21 9.49 13.55
C MET A 179 12.17 10.38 12.75
N ARG A 180 12.77 9.87 11.67
CA ARG A 180 13.62 10.64 10.75
C ARG A 180 12.87 11.12 9.51
N ASN A 181 11.61 10.73 9.35
CA ASN A 181 10.73 11.20 8.29
C ASN A 181 9.75 12.23 8.89
N PRO A 182 9.90 13.54 8.56
CA PRO A 182 8.99 14.57 9.05
C PRO A 182 7.52 14.31 8.72
N GLU A 183 7.22 13.67 7.57
CA GLU A 183 5.85 13.34 7.18
C GLU A 183 5.27 12.22 8.06
N ALA A 184 6.08 11.23 8.44
CA ALA A 184 5.67 10.18 9.36
C ALA A 184 5.45 10.71 10.78
N VAL A 185 6.32 11.60 11.26
CA VAL A 185 6.16 12.27 12.57
C VAL A 185 4.89 13.11 12.60
N LYS A 186 4.66 13.89 11.54
CA LYS A 186 3.44 14.68 11.38
C LYS A 186 2.22 13.78 11.35
N ALA A 187 2.23 12.71 10.56
CA ALA A 187 1.13 11.75 10.48
C ALA A 187 0.77 11.15 11.84
N MET A 188 1.74 10.72 12.64
CA MET A 188 1.49 10.20 13.99
C MET A 188 0.88 11.27 14.90
N THR A 189 1.37 12.50 14.81
CA THR A 189 0.81 13.65 15.56
C THR A 189 -0.62 13.94 15.15
N ASP A 190 -0.91 13.99 13.85
CA ASP A 190 -2.25 14.26 13.31
C ASP A 190 -3.25 13.17 13.72
N LEU A 191 -2.80 11.91 13.79
CA LEU A 191 -3.58 10.75 14.24
C LEU A 191 -3.60 10.60 15.77
N GLU A 192 -3.19 11.63 16.50
CA GLU A 192 -3.27 11.73 17.95
C GLU A 192 -2.51 10.62 18.69
N PHE A 193 -1.40 10.14 18.12
CA PHE A 193 -0.55 9.17 18.80
C PHE A 193 0.06 9.80 20.05
N VAL A 194 -0.07 9.09 21.18
CA VAL A 194 0.55 9.51 22.43
C VAL A 194 2.04 9.15 22.43
N GLY A 195 2.89 10.11 22.80
CA GLY A 195 4.33 9.86 22.96
C GLY A 195 5.05 9.60 21.65
N VAL A 196 4.92 10.50 20.66
CA VAL A 196 5.66 10.42 19.39
C VAL A 196 7.16 10.62 19.63
N ARG A 197 7.87 9.52 19.84
CA ARG A 197 9.33 9.43 20.04
C ARG A 197 9.87 8.11 19.49
N GLU A 198 11.19 7.95 19.51
CA GLU A 198 11.78 6.61 19.43
C GLU A 198 11.28 5.75 20.61
N ILE A 199 11.06 4.46 20.37
CA ILE A 199 10.55 3.49 21.35
C ILE A 199 11.60 2.41 21.63
N THR A 200 11.53 1.78 22.79
CA THR A 200 12.38 0.63 23.16
C THR A 200 11.63 -0.69 23.02
N VAL A 201 12.32 -1.81 23.23
CA VAL A 201 11.68 -3.14 23.27
C VAL A 201 10.67 -3.20 24.42
N GLU A 202 11.03 -2.64 25.58
CA GLU A 202 10.18 -2.58 26.76
C GLU A 202 8.90 -1.78 26.48
N ASP A 203 8.99 -0.63 25.79
CA ASP A 203 7.80 0.12 25.37
C ASP A 203 6.82 -0.75 24.57
N VAL A 204 7.34 -1.62 23.69
CA VAL A 204 6.53 -2.51 22.85
C VAL A 204 5.87 -3.61 23.70
N LEU A 205 6.65 -4.30 24.53
CA LEU A 205 6.18 -5.40 25.37
C LEU A 205 5.21 -4.94 26.47
N ASP A 206 5.40 -3.72 26.99
CA ASP A 206 4.51 -3.11 27.99
C ASP A 206 3.24 -2.52 27.36
N SER A 207 3.21 -2.36 26.03
CA SER A 207 2.01 -1.89 25.34
C SER A 207 0.91 -2.95 25.38
N ARG A 208 -0.36 -2.50 25.42
CA ARG A 208 -1.51 -3.40 25.56
C ARG A 208 -1.52 -4.49 24.48
N THR A 209 -1.83 -5.72 24.85
CA THR A 209 -2.06 -6.79 23.89
C THR A 209 -3.34 -6.54 23.09
N ILE A 210 -3.28 -6.73 21.77
CA ILE A 210 -4.45 -6.61 20.88
C ILE A 210 -5.03 -7.99 20.56
N ALA A 211 -4.17 -8.94 20.18
CA ALA A 211 -4.51 -10.35 20.06
C ALA A 211 -3.28 -11.16 20.46
N HIS A 212 -3.33 -11.89 21.57
CA HIS A 212 -2.16 -12.57 22.11
C HIS A 212 -1.49 -13.46 21.05
N PRO A 213 -0.16 -13.34 20.80
CA PRO A 213 0.85 -12.57 21.56
C PRO A 213 1.25 -11.22 20.92
N LEU A 214 0.41 -10.60 20.09
CA LEU A 214 0.68 -9.30 19.47
C LEU A 214 0.27 -8.12 20.37
N HIS A 215 1.22 -7.23 20.59
CA HIS A 215 1.09 -5.98 21.32
C HIS A 215 0.70 -4.81 20.39
N LEU A 216 0.14 -3.75 20.96
CA LEU A 216 -0.34 -2.58 20.21
C LEU A 216 0.75 -1.97 19.32
N LEU A 217 1.98 -1.86 19.83
CA LEU A 217 3.10 -1.29 19.06
C LEU A 217 3.68 -2.26 18.01
N GLU A 218 3.19 -3.49 17.92
CA GLU A 218 3.44 -4.42 16.81
C GLU A 218 2.38 -4.30 15.70
N CYS A 219 1.28 -3.58 15.94
CA CYS A 219 0.21 -3.37 14.96
C CYS A 219 0.41 -2.06 14.20
N CYS A 220 0.24 -2.11 12.88
CA CYS A 220 0.28 -0.90 12.05
C CYS A 220 -0.95 0.00 12.31
N MET A 221 -0.75 1.29 12.07
CA MET A 221 -1.82 2.29 12.15
C MET A 221 -2.79 2.18 10.96
N VAL A 222 -4.06 2.53 11.20
CA VAL A 222 -5.05 2.73 10.14
C VAL A 222 -5.07 4.21 9.78
N SER A 223 -4.84 4.52 8.50
CA SER A 223 -4.75 5.89 7.98
C SER A 223 -5.51 6.06 6.68
N ASP A 224 -5.94 7.28 6.40
CA ASP A 224 -6.23 7.68 5.02
C ASP A 224 -4.93 7.85 4.25
N GLY A 225 -4.99 7.80 2.92
CA GLY A 225 -3.79 8.01 2.12
C GLY A 225 -3.88 7.38 0.75
N GLY A 226 -2.79 7.46 0.01
CA GLY A 226 -2.72 6.94 -1.34
C GLY A 226 -1.37 7.17 -1.97
N GLY A 227 -1.20 6.67 -3.17
CA GLY A 227 0.01 6.88 -3.94
C GLY A 227 -0.19 6.54 -5.40
N ALA A 228 0.73 7.02 -6.23
CA ALA A 228 0.81 6.69 -7.63
C ALA A 228 2.26 6.42 -8.02
N VAL A 229 2.44 5.44 -8.89
CA VAL A 229 3.74 5.06 -9.47
C VAL A 229 3.59 4.98 -10.97
N LEU A 230 4.48 5.65 -11.70
CA LEU A 230 4.60 5.56 -13.14
C LEU A 230 5.74 4.63 -13.53
N VAL A 231 5.41 3.60 -14.29
CA VAL A 231 6.37 2.64 -14.86
C VAL A 231 6.42 2.86 -16.37
N ALA A 232 7.59 3.18 -16.88
CA ALA A 232 7.79 3.52 -18.28
C ALA A 232 8.66 2.49 -19.00
N SER A 233 8.45 2.36 -20.32
CA SER A 233 9.35 1.65 -21.21
C SER A 233 10.74 2.28 -21.23
N ALA A 234 11.75 1.52 -21.63
CA ALA A 234 13.12 2.02 -21.73
C ALA A 234 13.24 3.26 -22.63
N ASP A 235 12.37 3.39 -23.63
CA ASP A 235 12.34 4.53 -24.55
C ASP A 235 11.73 5.78 -23.90
N MET A 236 10.58 5.63 -23.25
CA MET A 236 9.95 6.71 -22.48
C MET A 236 10.83 7.15 -21.31
N ALA A 237 11.45 6.21 -20.60
CA ALA A 237 12.29 6.49 -19.43
C ALA A 237 13.49 7.40 -19.74
N ARG A 238 13.98 7.44 -20.99
CA ARG A 238 15.04 8.38 -21.42
C ARG A 238 14.58 9.84 -21.44
N ASN A 239 13.27 10.07 -21.60
CA ASN A 239 12.66 11.38 -21.64
C ASN A 239 12.09 11.82 -20.29
N ALA A 240 12.21 10.98 -19.25
CA ALA A 240 11.74 11.32 -17.91
C ALA A 240 12.53 12.51 -17.35
N ARG A 241 11.84 13.38 -16.61
CA ARG A 241 12.40 14.56 -15.93
C ARG A 241 13.51 14.19 -14.94
N LYS A 242 13.40 13.02 -14.30
CA LYS A 242 14.31 12.53 -13.27
C LYS A 242 15.03 11.26 -13.73
N LYS A 243 16.13 10.93 -13.04
CA LYS A 243 16.88 9.70 -13.30
C LYS A 243 15.97 8.48 -13.05
N PRO A 244 15.75 7.60 -14.05
CA PRO A 244 14.86 6.46 -13.90
C PRO A 244 15.43 5.40 -12.94
N VAL A 245 14.53 4.71 -12.24
CA VAL A 245 14.85 3.56 -11.37
C VAL A 245 14.42 2.28 -12.07
N TRP A 246 15.39 1.53 -12.59
CA TRP A 246 15.12 0.30 -13.34
C TRP A 246 14.57 -0.80 -12.45
N ILE A 247 13.49 -1.46 -12.92
CA ILE A 247 12.93 -2.64 -12.26
C ILE A 247 13.81 -3.83 -12.66
N ILE A 248 14.44 -4.45 -11.68
CA ILE A 248 15.44 -5.51 -11.88
C ILE A 248 14.87 -6.92 -11.62
N GLY A 249 13.85 -7.03 -10.78
CA GLY A 249 13.21 -8.28 -10.39
C GLY A 249 12.18 -8.00 -9.32
#